data_AF-A0A2H1L7M2-F1
#
_entry.id   AF-A0A2H1L7M2-F1
#
_cell.length_a   1.000
_cell.length_b   1.000
_cell.length_c   1.000
_cell.angle_alpha   90.00
_cell.angle_beta   90.00
_cell.angle_gamma   90.00
#
_symmetry.space_group_name_H-M   'P 1'
#
loop_
_entity.id
_entity.type
_entity.pdbx_description
1 polymer ?
#
loop_
_entity_poly.entity_id
_entity_poly.type
_entity_poly.pdbx_seq_one_letter_code
_entity_poly.pdbx_strand_id
1 'polypeptide(L)'
;MTDSTGSNAAQPWVRDLAQGWAAFRDGLEEFYKGPYRQMFAREKRDEDDFFTLIVLGEALGVPDPAAYYTAEFLPSLYQDFHAWHRRMGMPDSPLDHIACC
;
A
#
# COMPACT_ATOMS: atom_id res chain seq x y z
N MET A 1 21.33 -37.64 -41.31
CA MET A 1 22.05 -36.45 -41.79
C MET A 1 21.08 -35.61 -42.61
N THR A 2 20.24 -34.83 -41.93
CA THR A 2 19.64 -33.61 -42.47
C THR A 2 19.48 -32.64 -41.31
N ASP A 3 19.94 -31.43 -41.53
CA ASP A 3 20.42 -30.50 -40.53
C ASP A 3 19.32 -29.78 -39.75
N SER A 4 19.63 -29.62 -38.47
CA SER A 4 19.03 -28.69 -37.53
C SER A 4 19.52 -27.27 -37.84
N THR A 5 18.90 -26.57 -38.81
CA THR A 5 19.21 -25.16 -39.05
C THR A 5 17.99 -24.39 -39.51
N GLY A 6 17.49 -23.45 -38.68
CA GLY A 6 16.70 -22.34 -39.21
C GLY A 6 15.58 -21.71 -38.39
N SER A 7 15.40 -22.00 -37.09
CA SER A 7 14.29 -21.37 -36.31
C SER A 7 14.67 -20.15 -35.45
N ASN A 8 15.93 -19.71 -35.43
CA ASN A 8 16.37 -18.63 -34.53
C ASN A 8 16.38 -17.21 -35.15
N ALA A 9 15.55 -16.98 -36.17
CA ALA A 9 15.31 -15.64 -36.74
C ALA A 9 13.96 -15.05 -36.26
N ALA A 10 13.54 -15.42 -35.03
CA ALA A 10 12.32 -14.93 -34.40
C ALA A 10 12.45 -13.45 -33.97
N GLN A 11 12.37 -12.59 -34.98
CA GLN A 11 11.53 -11.38 -35.05
C GLN A 11 11.83 -10.22 -34.07
N PRO A 12 12.85 -9.38 -34.37
CA PRO A 12 13.10 -8.12 -33.65
C PRO A 12 11.90 -7.16 -33.66
N TRP A 13 11.11 -7.12 -34.74
CA TRP A 13 9.94 -6.23 -34.85
C TRP A 13 8.83 -6.53 -33.84
N VAL A 14 8.71 -7.78 -33.37
CA VAL A 14 7.73 -8.15 -32.32
C VAL A 14 8.14 -7.54 -30.98
N ARG A 15 9.45 -7.45 -30.70
CA ARG A 15 9.98 -6.83 -29.47
C ARG A 15 9.78 -5.32 -29.48
N ASP A 16 10.03 -4.67 -30.62
CA ASP A 16 9.85 -3.22 -30.75
C ASP A 16 8.38 -2.83 -30.62
N LEU A 17 7.47 -3.63 -31.19
CA LEU A 17 6.02 -3.42 -31.07
C LEU A 17 5.53 -3.66 -29.64
N ALA A 18 6.06 -4.69 -28.97
CA ALA A 18 5.77 -4.94 -27.57
C ALA A 18 6.28 -3.80 -26.65
N GLN A 19 7.47 -3.26 -26.93
CA GLN A 19 8.01 -2.10 -26.19
C GLN A 19 7.19 -0.83 -26.43
N GLY A 20 6.79 -0.55 -27.67
CA GLY A 20 5.94 0.59 -28.00
C GLY A 20 4.55 0.51 -27.34
N TRP A 21 3.97 -0.70 -27.30
CA TRP A 21 2.70 -0.94 -26.60
C TRP A 21 2.82 -0.76 -25.08
N ALA A 22 3.93 -1.24 -24.49
CA ALA A 22 4.20 -1.03 -23.07
C ALA A 22 4.33 0.47 -22.74
N ALA A 23 5.12 1.22 -23.51
CA ALA A 23 5.28 2.67 -23.31
C ALA A 23 3.97 3.45 -23.47
N PHE A 24 3.11 3.06 -24.42
CA PHE A 24 1.79 3.66 -24.61
C PHE A 24 0.86 3.39 -23.43
N ARG A 25 0.84 2.14 -22.93
CA ARG A 25 0.05 1.76 -21.76
C ARG A 25 0.48 2.53 -20.52
N ASP A 26 1.78 2.63 -20.29
CA ASP A 26 2.33 3.32 -19.11
C ASP A 26 2.00 4.83 -19.15
N GLY A 27 2.03 5.46 -20.34
CA GLY A 27 1.61 6.85 -20.52
C GLY A 27 0.11 7.08 -20.29
N LEU A 28 -0.74 6.14 -20.71
CA LEU A 28 -2.19 6.14 -20.44
C LEU A 28 -2.50 5.97 -18.95
N GLU A 29 -1.74 5.11 -18.28
CA GLU A 29 -1.86 4.87 -16.85
C GLU A 29 -1.50 6.13 -16.05
N GLU A 30 -0.42 6.82 -16.40
CA GLU A 30 -0.05 8.09 -15.76
C GLU A 30 -1.09 9.19 -16.05
N PHE A 31 -1.61 9.28 -17.28
CA PHE A 31 -2.67 10.23 -17.63
C PHE A 31 -3.95 9.99 -16.81
N TYR A 32 -4.32 8.74 -16.59
CA TYR A 32 -5.52 8.40 -15.81
C TYR A 32 -5.31 8.60 -14.31
N LYS A 33 -4.14 8.23 -13.77
CA LYS A 33 -3.83 8.37 -12.34
C LYS A 33 -3.57 9.81 -11.94
N GLY A 34 -2.91 10.59 -12.79
CA GLY A 34 -2.48 11.97 -12.55
C GLY A 34 -3.48 12.86 -11.78
N PRO A 35 -4.70 13.06 -12.28
CA PRO A 35 -5.68 13.93 -11.63
C PRO A 35 -6.23 13.37 -10.30
N TYR A 36 -6.20 12.05 -10.10
CA TYR A 36 -6.77 11.39 -8.93
C TYR A 36 -5.75 11.04 -7.84
N ARG A 37 -4.45 11.37 -8.02
CA ARG A 37 -3.39 11.04 -7.06
C ARG A 37 -3.70 11.53 -5.64
N GLN A 38 -4.30 12.71 -5.51
CA GLN A 38 -4.69 13.26 -4.21
C GLN A 38 -5.84 12.49 -3.55
N MET A 39 -6.84 12.09 -4.35
CA MET A 39 -7.94 11.26 -3.85
C MET A 39 -7.43 9.89 -3.41
N PHE A 40 -6.59 9.24 -4.22
CA PHE A 40 -5.98 7.97 -3.84
C PHE A 40 -5.10 8.07 -2.59
N ALA A 41 -4.32 9.16 -2.45
CA ALA A 41 -3.52 9.39 -1.25
C ALA A 41 -4.37 9.69 -0.01
N ARG A 42 -5.58 10.25 -0.19
CA ARG A 42 -6.54 10.41 0.90
C ARG A 42 -7.16 9.07 1.27
N GLU A 43 -7.69 8.34 0.30
CA GLU A 43 -8.31 7.03 0.52
C GLU A 43 -7.35 6.06 1.21
N LYS A 44 -6.11 5.99 0.72
CA LYS A 44 -5.08 5.16 1.34
C LYS A 44 -4.83 5.55 2.81
N ARG A 45 -4.80 6.86 3.11
CA ARG A 45 -4.62 7.32 4.49
C ARG A 45 -5.84 6.99 5.36
N ASP A 46 -7.05 7.14 4.81
CA ASP A 46 -8.29 6.80 5.52
C ASP A 46 -8.34 5.29 5.82
N GLU A 47 -7.88 4.44 4.89
CA GLU A 47 -7.72 2.98 5.07
C GLU A 47 -6.65 2.65 6.12
N ASP A 48 -5.48 3.30 6.06
CA ASP A 48 -4.39 3.10 7.03
C ASP A 48 -4.84 3.55 8.45
N ASP A 49 -5.60 4.64 8.57
CA ASP A 49 -6.16 5.15 9.83
C ASP A 49 -7.25 4.19 10.39
N PHE A 50 -8.09 3.62 9.51
CA PHE A 50 -9.10 2.62 9.89
C PHE A 50 -8.47 1.30 10.35
N PHE A 51 -7.44 0.83 9.66
CA PHE A 51 -6.68 -0.35 10.08
C PHE A 51 -6.08 -0.14 11.47
N THR A 52 -5.46 1.03 11.70
CA THR A 52 -4.88 1.39 12.99
C THR A 52 -5.93 1.41 14.11
N LEU A 53 -7.14 1.93 13.83
CA LEU A 53 -8.26 1.92 14.75
C LEU A 53 -8.69 0.51 15.17
N ILE A 54 -8.77 -0.42 14.22
CA ILE A 54 -9.14 -1.82 14.52
C ILE A 54 -8.07 -2.46 15.40
N VAL A 55 -6.79 -2.32 15.05
CA VAL A 55 -5.68 -2.91 15.81
C VAL A 55 -5.61 -2.35 17.24
N LEU A 56 -5.93 -1.07 17.41
CA LEU A 56 -5.94 -0.40 18.72
C LEU A 56 -7.29 -0.44 19.43
N GLY A 57 -8.30 -1.16 18.90
CA GLY A 57 -9.64 -1.20 19.46
C GLY A 57 -9.65 -1.57 20.94
N GLU A 58 -8.87 -2.58 21.33
CA GLU A 58 -8.75 -3.03 22.71
C GLU A 58 -8.16 -1.94 23.63
N ALA A 59 -7.13 -1.22 23.17
CA ALA A 59 -6.54 -0.10 23.91
C ALA A 59 -7.50 1.09 24.07
N LEU A 60 -8.43 1.24 23.13
CA LEU A 60 -9.53 2.22 23.19
C LEU A 60 -10.72 1.73 24.04
N GLY A 61 -10.64 0.52 24.62
CA GLY A 61 -11.69 -0.09 25.42
C GLY A 61 -12.83 -0.72 24.59
N VAL A 62 -12.62 -0.90 23.29
CA VAL A 62 -13.54 -1.63 22.41
C VAL A 62 -13.12 -3.10 22.40
N PRO A 63 -13.95 -4.01 22.95
CA PRO A 63 -13.57 -5.41 23.03
C PRO A 63 -13.46 -6.02 21.62
N ASP A 64 -12.27 -6.45 21.24
CA ASP A 64 -12.01 -7.06 19.93
C ASP A 64 -11.64 -8.55 20.08
N PRO A 65 -12.46 -9.50 19.58
CA PRO A 65 -12.11 -10.92 19.60
C PRO A 65 -10.86 -11.25 18.78
N ALA A 66 -10.46 -10.38 17.85
CA ALA A 66 -9.24 -10.50 17.07
C ALA A 66 -8.02 -9.80 17.68
N ALA A 67 -8.16 -9.13 18.85
CA ALA A 67 -7.10 -8.33 19.47
C ALA A 67 -5.77 -9.09 19.61
N TYR A 68 -5.83 -10.38 19.95
CA TYR A 68 -4.64 -11.23 20.08
C TYR A 68 -3.88 -11.40 18.76
N TYR A 69 -4.61 -11.53 17.64
CA TYR A 69 -4.00 -11.71 16.32
C TYR A 69 -3.52 -10.38 15.73
N THR A 70 -4.22 -9.29 16.02
CA THR A 70 -3.88 -7.96 15.51
C THR A 70 -2.73 -7.33 16.28
N ALA A 71 -2.47 -7.76 17.52
CA ALA A 71 -1.34 -7.31 18.33
C ALA A 71 0.03 -7.52 17.64
N GLU A 72 0.17 -8.53 16.78
CA GLU A 72 1.41 -8.77 16.02
C GLU A 72 1.74 -7.63 15.04
N PHE A 73 0.75 -6.82 14.64
CA PHE A 73 0.95 -5.69 13.74
C PHE A 73 1.36 -4.39 14.46
N LEU A 74 1.22 -4.33 15.79
CA LEU A 74 1.58 -3.16 16.59
C LEU A 74 3.00 -2.63 16.32
N PRO A 75 4.05 -3.47 16.19
CA PRO A 75 5.41 -2.99 15.91
C PRO A 75 5.52 -2.22 14.58
N SER A 76 4.74 -2.61 13.57
CA SER A 76 4.73 -1.95 12.27
C SER A 76 4.01 -0.60 12.33
N LEU A 77 2.90 -0.54 13.07
CA LEU A 77 2.12 0.70 13.26
C LEU A 77 2.83 1.72 14.15
N TYR A 78 3.75 1.28 14.99
CA TYR A 78 4.45 2.14 15.93
C TYR A 78 5.15 3.33 15.26
N GLN A 79 5.67 3.15 14.04
CA GLN A 79 6.37 4.22 13.31
C GLN A 79 5.44 5.37 12.95
N ASP A 80 4.17 5.07 12.64
CA ASP A 80 3.18 6.04 12.16
C ASP A 80 2.19 6.49 13.26
N PHE A 81 2.26 5.88 14.45
CA PHE A 81 1.34 6.10 15.56
C PHE A 81 1.26 7.57 16.01
N HIS A 82 2.41 8.24 16.13
CA HIS A 82 2.42 9.66 16.52
C HIS A 82 1.74 10.56 15.47
N ALA A 83 1.88 10.25 14.19
CA ALA A 83 1.18 11.00 13.16
C ALA A 83 -0.32 10.70 13.19
N TRP A 84 -0.70 9.44 13.44
CA TRP A 84 -2.09 8.99 13.52
C TRP A 84 -2.84 9.60 14.72
N HIS A 85 -2.38 9.44 15.96
CA HIS A 85 -3.16 9.90 17.14
C HIS A 85 -3.34 11.43 17.13
N ARG A 86 -2.38 12.17 16.55
CA ARG A 86 -2.46 13.62 16.30
C ARG A 86 -3.54 13.96 15.26
N ARG A 87 -3.64 13.19 14.17
CA ARG A 87 -4.72 13.34 13.17
C ARG A 87 -6.09 13.03 13.77
N MET A 88 -6.17 12.04 14.65
CA MET A 88 -7.40 11.68 15.36
C MET A 88 -7.81 12.70 16.44
N GLY A 89 -6.97 13.71 16.71
CA GLY A 89 -7.26 14.77 17.67
C GLY A 89 -7.24 14.30 19.12
N MET A 90 -6.55 13.19 19.41
CA MET A 90 -6.44 12.64 20.76
C MET A 90 -5.43 13.46 21.58
N PRO A 91 -5.76 13.85 22.82
CA PRO A 91 -4.84 14.63 23.66
C PRO A 91 -3.64 13.79 24.10
N ASP A 92 -3.87 12.52 24.45
CA ASP A 92 -2.88 11.57 24.94
C ASP A 92 -2.86 10.28 24.11
N SER A 93 -1.79 9.50 24.27
CA SER A 93 -1.66 8.16 23.70
C SER A 93 -2.70 7.21 24.33
N PRO A 94 -3.50 6.47 23.54
CA PRO A 94 -4.35 5.40 24.06
C PRO A 94 -3.57 4.17 24.57
N LEU A 95 -2.26 4.11 24.33
CA LEU A 95 -1.43 3.00 24.79
C LEU A 95 -0.86 3.32 26.18
N ASP A 96 -1.36 2.65 27.21
CA ASP A 96 -1.01 2.91 28.63
C ASP A 96 0.49 2.91 28.93
N HIS A 97 1.27 2.11 28.18
CA HIS A 97 2.69 1.87 28.41
C HIS A 97 3.60 2.61 27.41
N ILE A 98 3.01 3.33 26.46
CA ILE A 98 3.74 4.09 25.44
C ILE A 98 3.34 5.55 25.60
N ALA A 99 4.21 6.31 26.26
CA ALA A 99 4.13 7.76 26.26
C ALA A 99 4.49 8.26 24.85
N CYS A 100 3.48 8.73 24.15
CA CYS A 100 3.64 9.50 22.92
C CYS A 100 3.18 10.92 23.24
N CYS A 101 4.11 11.88 23.07
CA CYS A 101 4.12 13.27 23.59
C CYS A 101 4.83 13.44 24.94
#